data_AF-A0A2A5YT07-F1
#
_entry.id   AF-A0A2A5YT07-F1
#
_cell.length_a   1.000
_cell.length_b   1.000
_cell.length_c   1.000
_cell.angle_alpha   90.00
_cell.angle_beta   90.00
_cell.angle_gamma   90.00
#
_symmetry.space_group_name_H-M   'P 1'
#
loop_
_entity.id
_entity.type
_entity.pdbx_description
1 polymer ?
#
loop_
_entity_poly.entity_id
_entity_poly.type
_entity_poly.pdbx_seq_one_letter_code
_entity_poly.pdbx_strand_id
1 'polypeptide(L)'
;MLNLDPAKTQAVADQTRQAFAALDTALADTAHLTSAFVAASQNSGLTASESQRILKQIHDSATKLIESRSEMIRATALLTRCLEHSAIPVTSVGCPIGLELEERETARHLTLVA
;
A
#
# COMPACT_ATOMS: atom_id res chain seq x y z
N MET A 1 -0.56 28.19 -11.84
CA MET A 1 0.45 27.15 -12.14
C MET A 1 1.43 27.09 -10.98
N LEU A 2 1.67 25.90 -10.42
CA LEU A 2 2.68 25.73 -9.37
C LEU A 2 4.09 25.80 -9.97
N ASN A 3 5.00 26.52 -9.30
CA ASN A 3 6.41 26.60 -9.66
C ASN A 3 7.19 25.55 -8.86
N LEU A 4 7.40 24.38 -9.47
CA LEU A 4 8.05 23.23 -8.84
C LEU A 4 9.43 23.00 -9.46
N ASP A 5 10.38 22.55 -8.65
CA ASP A 5 11.72 22.17 -9.09
C ASP A 5 11.67 20.74 -9.67
N PRO A 6 12.06 20.53 -10.95
CA PRO A 6 11.99 19.21 -11.57
C PRO A 6 12.86 18.14 -10.89
N ALA A 7 14.06 18.50 -10.44
CA ALA A 7 14.98 17.55 -9.81
C ALA A 7 14.47 17.12 -8.43
N LYS A 8 13.93 18.07 -7.65
CA LYS A 8 13.31 17.75 -6.35
C LYS A 8 12.03 16.92 -6.52
N THR A 9 11.25 17.21 -7.56
CA THR A 9 10.04 16.44 -7.88
C THR A 9 10.39 14.99 -8.24
N GLN A 10 11.44 14.78 -9.04
CA GLN A 10 11.92 13.44 -9.36
C GLN A 10 12.42 12.70 -8.12
N ALA A 11 13.15 13.39 -7.22
CA ALA A 11 13.59 12.78 -5.96
C ALA A 11 12.41 12.31 -5.09
N VAL A 12 11.32 13.08 -5.02
CA VAL A 12 10.08 12.67 -4.32
C VAL A 12 9.48 11.42 -4.97
N ALA A 13 9.46 11.34 -6.30
CA ALA A 13 8.97 10.15 -7.03
C ALA A 13 9.81 8.90 -6.73
N ASP A 14 11.14 9.05 -6.68
CA ASP A 14 12.07 7.96 -6.39
C ASP A 14 11.89 7.46 -4.96
N GLN A 15 11.80 8.39 -4.00
CA GLN A 15 11.56 8.07 -2.59
C GLN A 15 10.18 7.42 -2.36
N THR A 16 9.16 7.86 -3.10
CA THR A 16 7.83 7.26 -3.06
C THR A 16 7.86 5.79 -3.50
N ARG A 17 8.58 5.47 -4.59
CA ARG A 17 8.77 4.07 -5.03
C ARG A 17 9.45 3.23 -3.97
N GLN A 18 10.50 3.78 -3.38
CA GLN A 18 11.24 3.10 -2.32
C GLN A 18 10.36 2.84 -1.10
N ALA A 19 9.50 3.79 -0.72
CA ALA A 19 8.56 3.63 0.39
C ALA A 19 7.54 2.50 0.13
N PHE A 20 6.96 2.43 -1.08
CA PHE A 20 6.08 1.33 -1.44
C PHE A 20 6.78 -0.03 -1.40
N ALA A 21 7.98 -0.12 -1.97
CA ALA A 21 8.76 -1.36 -1.93
C ALA A 21 9.03 -1.80 -0.49
N ALA A 22 9.36 -0.86 0.41
CA ALA A 22 9.59 -1.17 1.83
C ALA A 22 8.32 -1.68 2.54
N LEU A 23 7.15 -1.09 2.25
CA LEU A 23 5.87 -1.56 2.78
C LEU A 23 5.51 -2.96 2.27
N ASP A 24 5.72 -3.22 0.98
CA ASP A 24 5.46 -4.52 0.37
C ASP A 24 6.39 -5.61 0.95
N THR A 25 7.67 -5.29 1.16
CA THR A 25 8.62 -6.18 1.87
C THR A 25 8.18 -6.43 3.31
N ALA A 26 7.81 -5.39 4.07
CA ALA A 26 7.37 -5.55 5.45
C ALA A 26 6.11 -6.43 5.58
N LEU A 27 5.19 -6.35 4.63
CA LEU A 27 4.02 -7.24 4.56
C LEU A 27 4.41 -8.69 4.33
N ALA A 28 5.32 -8.95 3.38
CA ALA A 28 5.84 -10.30 3.13
C ALA A 28 6.55 -10.87 4.38
N ASP A 29 7.40 -10.07 5.01
CA ASP A 29 8.12 -10.46 6.23
C ASP A 29 7.15 -10.76 7.39
N THR A 30 6.05 -10.01 7.51
CA THR A 30 5.03 -10.26 8.54
C THR A 30 4.28 -11.58 8.29
N ALA A 31 4.02 -11.91 7.03
CA ALA A 31 3.44 -13.21 6.67
C ALA A 31 4.40 -14.37 6.98
N HIS A 32 5.69 -14.21 6.66
CA HIS A 32 6.73 -15.17 7.01
C HIS A 32 6.86 -15.34 8.54
N LEU A 33 6.84 -14.24 9.29
CA LEU A 33 6.85 -14.26 10.76
C LEU A 33 5.64 -15.02 11.32
N THR A 34 4.45 -14.80 10.77
CA THR A 34 3.24 -15.52 11.18
C THR A 34 3.42 -17.03 10.98
N SER A 35 3.89 -17.44 9.81
CA SER A 35 4.15 -18.85 9.50
C SER A 35 5.21 -19.46 10.41
N ALA A 36 6.32 -18.74 10.63
CA ALA A 36 7.39 -19.17 11.50
C ALA A 36 6.93 -19.31 12.96
N PHE A 37 6.12 -18.37 13.44
CA PHE A 37 5.54 -18.44 14.78
C PHE A 37 4.61 -19.64 14.94
N VAL A 38 3.71 -19.89 13.98
CA VAL A 38 2.82 -21.07 14.02
C VAL A 38 3.63 -22.35 14.10
N ALA A 39 4.65 -22.50 13.26
CA ALA A 39 5.54 -23.67 13.28
C ALA A 39 6.28 -23.80 14.63
N ALA A 40 6.86 -22.72 15.13
CA ALA A 40 7.60 -22.71 16.39
C ALA A 40 6.70 -22.93 17.62
N SER A 41 5.43 -22.54 17.55
CA SER A 41 4.47 -22.75 18.63
C SER A 41 4.13 -24.23 18.85
N GLN A 42 4.31 -25.07 17.83
CA GLN A 42 4.11 -26.51 17.94
C GLN A 42 5.14 -27.10 18.92
N ASN A 43 4.65 -27.76 19.98
CA ASN A 43 5.47 -28.32 21.06
C ASN A 43 6.28 -27.28 21.88
N SER A 44 5.94 -26.00 21.80
CA SER A 44 6.61 -24.92 22.56
C SER A 44 6.27 -24.91 24.06
N GLY A 45 5.21 -25.61 24.47
CA GLY A 45 4.65 -25.50 25.83
C GLY A 45 3.79 -24.26 26.06
N LEU A 46 3.61 -23.38 25.05
CA LEU A 46 2.67 -22.27 25.13
C LEU A 46 1.24 -22.77 25.27
N THR A 47 0.46 -22.12 26.12
CA THR A 47 -0.99 -22.30 26.15
C THR A 47 -1.62 -21.73 24.89
N ALA A 48 -2.81 -22.24 24.53
CA ALA A 48 -3.57 -21.71 23.40
C ALA A 48 -3.89 -20.20 23.53
N SER A 49 -4.06 -19.70 24.75
CA SER A 49 -4.32 -18.27 25.00
C SER A 49 -3.08 -17.41 24.71
N GLU A 50 -1.89 -17.87 25.10
CA GLU A 50 -0.64 -17.14 24.85
C GLU A 50 -0.32 -17.09 23.36
N SER A 51 -0.41 -18.22 22.65
CA SER A 51 -0.15 -18.27 21.21
C SER A 51 -1.17 -17.43 20.42
N GLN A 52 -2.46 -17.48 20.79
CA GLN A 52 -3.49 -16.66 20.17
C GLN A 52 -3.25 -15.16 20.39
N ARG A 53 -2.84 -14.75 21.59
CA ARG A 53 -2.51 -13.34 21.88
C ARG A 53 -1.35 -12.85 21.01
N ILE A 54 -0.31 -13.67 20.82
CA ILE A 54 0.83 -13.32 19.96
C ILE A 54 0.39 -13.22 18.49
N LEU A 55 -0.33 -14.23 17.98
CA LEU A 55 -0.88 -14.20 16.62
C LEU A 55 -1.73 -12.96 16.38
N LYS A 56 -2.57 -12.57 17.35
CA LYS A 56 -3.35 -11.34 17.27
C LYS A 56 -2.46 -10.10 17.13
N GLN A 57 -1.37 -9.98 17.90
CA GLN A 57 -0.48 -8.83 17.78
C GLN A 57 0.25 -8.77 16.43
N ILE A 58 0.66 -9.92 15.88
CA ILE A 58 1.26 -10.00 14.55
C ILE A 58 0.25 -9.56 13.48
N HIS A 59 -0.99 -10.04 13.57
CA HIS A 59 -2.07 -9.68 12.65
C HIS A 59 -2.47 -8.19 12.75
N ASP A 60 -2.59 -7.65 13.97
CA ASP A 60 -2.89 -6.23 14.19
C ASP A 60 -1.77 -5.35 13.61
N SER A 61 -0.51 -5.82 13.62
CA SER A 61 0.62 -5.14 12.97
C SER A 61 0.55 -5.22 11.44
N ALA A 62 0.21 -6.39 10.88
CA ALA A 62 0.00 -6.56 9.44
C ALA A 62 -1.11 -5.64 8.90
N THR A 63 -2.20 -5.50 9.66
CA THR A 63 -3.32 -4.62 9.32
C THR A 63 -2.86 -3.17 9.16
N LYS A 64 -2.06 -2.67 10.11
CA LYS A 64 -1.51 -1.29 10.04
C LYS A 64 -0.60 -1.06 8.83
N LEU A 65 0.15 -2.08 8.39
CA LEU A 65 0.96 -1.98 7.18
C LEU A 65 0.08 -1.86 5.92
N ILE A 66 -1.02 -2.63 5.85
CA ILE A 66 -2.00 -2.54 4.75
C ILE A 66 -2.66 -1.14 4.74
N GLU A 67 -3.07 -0.64 5.91
CA GLU A 67 -3.64 0.70 6.06
C GLU A 67 -2.65 1.78 5.60
N SER A 68 -1.40 1.72 6.08
CA SER A 68 -0.32 2.64 5.68
C SER A 68 -0.09 2.63 4.17
N ARG A 69 -0.17 1.46 3.53
CA ARG A 69 -0.07 1.33 2.06
C ARG A 69 -1.24 2.02 1.36
N SER A 70 -2.46 1.89 1.87
CA SER A 70 -3.64 2.59 1.33
C SER A 70 -3.51 4.11 1.44
N GLU A 71 -3.03 4.60 2.58
CA GLU A 71 -2.78 6.03 2.80
C GLU A 71 -1.70 6.57 1.85
N MET A 72 -0.62 5.82 1.64
CA MET A 72 0.41 6.15 0.66
C MET A 72 -0.16 6.27 -0.76
N ILE A 73 -1.07 5.38 -1.18
CA ILE A 73 -1.75 5.47 -2.50
C ILE A 73 -2.56 6.76 -2.61
N ARG A 74 -3.28 7.14 -1.55
CA ARG A 74 -4.06 8.40 -1.53
C ARG A 74 -3.14 9.62 -1.58
N ALA A 75 -2.02 9.57 -0.86
CA ALA A 75 -1.02 10.64 -0.85
C ALA A 75 -0.38 10.82 -2.24
N THR A 76 -0.03 9.73 -2.93
CA THR A 76 0.50 9.83 -4.30
C THR A 76 -0.52 10.33 -5.30
N ALA A 77 -1.79 9.96 -5.17
CA ALA A 77 -2.86 10.52 -6.01
C ALA A 77 -3.00 12.04 -5.81
N LEU A 78 -2.86 12.53 -4.57
CA LEU A 78 -2.83 13.98 -4.29
C LEU A 78 -1.61 14.65 -4.91
N LEU A 79 -0.42 14.04 -4.83
CA LEU A 79 0.81 14.56 -5.44
C LEU A 79 0.70 14.64 -6.96
N THR A 80 0.14 13.61 -7.61
CA THR A 80 -0.12 13.62 -9.06
C THR A 80 -1.01 14.78 -9.46
N ARG A 81 -2.11 15.02 -8.73
CA ARG A 81 -2.97 16.19 -8.98
C ARG A 81 -2.23 17.53 -8.83
N CYS A 82 -1.31 17.65 -7.88
CA CYS A 82 -0.48 18.85 -7.77
C CYS A 82 0.43 19.04 -9.01
N LEU A 83 0.99 17.95 -9.55
CA LEU A 83 1.83 18.01 -10.74
C LEU A 83 1.05 18.34 -12.01
N GLU A 84 -0.19 17.86 -12.15
CA GLU A 84 -1.09 18.23 -13.26
C GLU A 84 -1.35 19.75 -13.35
N HIS A 85 -1.28 20.46 -12.21
CA HIS A 85 -1.41 21.92 -12.14
C HIS A 85 -0.05 22.66 -12.19
N SER A 86 1.03 21.95 -12.53
CA SER A 86 2.40 22.47 -12.61
C SER A 86 2.93 22.53 -14.05
N ALA A 87 4.09 23.15 -14.24
CA ALA A 87 4.80 23.16 -15.53
C ALA A 87 5.50 21.82 -15.85
N ILE A 88 5.57 20.90 -14.88
CA ILE A 88 6.34 19.67 -14.97
C ILE A 88 5.49 18.62 -15.69
N PRO A 89 6.01 17.93 -16.73
CA PRO A 89 5.30 16.81 -17.32
C PRO A 89 5.04 15.75 -16.24
N VAL A 90 3.80 15.30 -16.13
CA VAL A 90 3.37 14.30 -15.14
C VAL A 90 4.04 12.96 -15.47
N THR A 91 5.29 12.81 -15.04
CA THR A 91 5.89 11.49 -14.89
C THR A 91 5.27 10.93 -13.63
N SER A 92 4.48 9.85 -13.78
CA SER A 92 3.78 9.21 -12.67
C SER A 92 4.71 9.12 -11.45
N VAL A 93 4.33 9.78 -10.35
CA VAL A 93 5.13 9.88 -9.13
C VAL A 93 5.20 8.48 -8.51
N GLY A 94 6.10 7.66 -9.04
CA GLY A 94 6.44 6.36 -8.48
C GLY A 94 5.48 5.17 -8.66
N CYS A 95 4.67 5.13 -9.73
CA CYS A 95 3.93 3.94 -10.23
C CYS A 95 2.60 3.56 -9.50
N PRO A 96 1.68 2.83 -10.16
CA PRO A 96 1.03 3.10 -11.44
C PRO A 96 -0.38 3.65 -11.21
N ILE A 97 -0.86 4.38 -12.21
CA ILE A 97 -2.27 4.64 -12.40
C ILE A 97 -3.01 3.29 -12.48
N GLY A 98 -3.73 2.96 -11.42
CA GLY A 98 -4.90 2.07 -11.44
C GLY A 98 -6.19 2.82 -11.06
N LEU A 99 -6.10 4.15 -10.91
CA LEU A 99 -7.22 5.05 -10.62
C LEU A 99 -7.60 5.86 -11.87
N GLU A 100 -7.29 5.38 -13.06
CA GLU A 100 -8.11 5.77 -14.20
C GLU A 100 -9.44 5.03 -14.05
N LEU A 101 -10.49 5.79 -13.68
CA LEU A 101 -11.91 5.52 -13.92
C LEU A 101 -12.78 4.90 -12.80
N GLU A 102 -12.77 5.42 -11.56
CA GLU A 102 -14.02 5.36 -10.77
C GLU A 102 -15.07 6.39 -11.27
N GLU A 103 -14.69 7.34 -12.13
CA GLU A 103 -15.63 8.27 -12.78
C GLU A 103 -16.32 7.72 -14.05
N ARG A 104 -16.11 6.45 -14.43
CA ARG A 104 -16.86 5.80 -15.54
C ARG A 104 -17.61 4.53 -15.15
N GLU A 105 -17.77 4.22 -13.87
CA GLU A 105 -18.61 3.10 -13.44
C GLU A 105 -20.10 3.48 -13.28
N THR A 106 -20.56 4.47 -14.05
CA THR A 106 -22.00 4.81 -14.17
C THR A 106 -22.71 4.16 -15.35
N ALA A 107 -22.05 3.34 -16.17
CA ALA A 107 -22.71 2.73 -17.32
C ALA A 107 -22.14 1.37 -17.72
N ARG A 108 -22.49 0.31 -16.98
CA ARG A 108 -22.65 -1.04 -17.53
C ARG A 108 -23.51 -1.86 -16.58
N HIS A 109 -24.82 -1.78 -16.79
CA HIS A 109 -25.75 -2.79 -16.31
C HIS A 109 -25.24 -4.17 -16.75
N LEU A 110 -24.85 -5.00 -15.80
CA LEU A 110 -24.76 -6.43 -16.02
C LEU A 110 -26.20 -6.95 -16.07
N THR A 111 -26.71 -7.10 -17.30
CA THR A 111 -27.92 -7.87 -17.56
C THR A 111 -27.60 -9.33 -17.25
N LEU A 112 -28.13 -9.85 -16.15
CA LEU A 112 -28.24 -11.30 -15.94
C LEU A 112 -29.16 -11.86 -17.02
N VAL A 113 -28.60 -12.65 -17.94
CA VAL A 113 -29.40 -13.50 -18.82
C VAL A 113 -29.77 -14.74 -18.00
N ALA A 114 -31.07 -14.93 -17.83
CA ALA A 114 -31.69 -16.10 -17.19
C ALA A 114 -31.51 -17.37 -18.03
#